data_AF-A0A447JAX5-F1
#
_entry.id   AF-A0A447JAX5-F1
#
_cell.length_a   1.000
_cell.length_b   1.000
_cell.length_c   1.000
_cell.angle_alpha   90.00
_cell.angle_beta   90.00
_cell.angle_gamma   90.00
#
_symmetry.space_group_name_H-M   'P 1'
#
loop_
_entity.id
_entity.type
_entity.pdbx_description
1 polymer ?
#
loop_
_entity_poly.entity_id
_entity_poly.type
_entity_poly.pdbx_seq_one_letter_code
_entity_poly.pdbx_strand_id
1 'polypeptide(L)' 'MILRHHGGAALPSSSVNTPWHDRKATQTEEKERIARKVAAQIPNGSTLFIDIGTTPEAVAHALLGHS' A
#
# COMPACT_ATOMS: atom_id res chain seq x y z
N MET A 1 -22.85 7.39 18.89
CA MET A 1 -21.58 7.46 19.66
C MET A 1 -20.60 8.31 18.85
N ILE A 2 -19.90 9.28 19.45
CA ILE A 2 -18.93 10.17 18.76
C ILE A 2 -17.56 9.94 19.41
N LEU A 3 -16.51 9.76 18.61
CA LEU A 3 -15.15 9.55 19.11
C LEU A 3 -14.44 10.92 19.23
N ARG A 4 -13.93 11.23 20.42
CA ARG A 4 -13.21 12.48 20.70
C ARG A 4 -11.71 12.25 20.53
N HIS A 5 -11.06 13.09 19.73
CA HIS A 5 -9.60 13.14 19.60
C HIS A 5 -9.09 14.50 20.10
N HIS A 6 -7.81 14.61 20.47
CA HIS A 6 -7.21 15.91 20.83
C HIS A 6 -7.26 16.84 19.61
N GLY A 7 -8.25 17.75 19.59
CA GLY A 7 -8.47 18.72 18.50
C GLY A 7 -9.73 18.51 17.65
N GLY A 8 -10.59 17.52 17.93
CA GLY A 8 -11.82 17.35 17.14
C GLY A 8 -12.72 16.20 17.57
N ALA A 9 -13.91 16.14 16.97
CA ALA A 9 -14.89 15.08 17.18
C ALA A 9 -15.27 14.46 15.83
N ALA A 10 -15.12 13.15 15.69
CA ALA A 10 -15.46 12.41 14.48
C ALA A 10 -16.53 11.36 14.78
N LEU A 11 -17.35 11.04 13.77
CA LEU A 11 -18.12 9.80 13.80
C LEU A 11 -17.13 8.63 13.94
N PRO A 12 -17.44 7.58 14.71
CA PRO A 12 -16.59 6.41 14.79
C PRO A 12 -16.38 5.91 13.37
N SER A 13 -15.13 5.97 12.89
CA SER A 13 -14.75 5.36 11.62
C SER A 13 -15.13 3.89 11.72
N SER A 14 -16.09 3.43 10.90
CA SER A 14 -16.41 2.00 10.80
C SER A 14 -15.27 1.19 10.21
N SER A 15 -14.34 1.86 9.51
CA SER A 15 -13.09 1.32 9.03
C SER A 15 -12.07 1.29 10.17
N VAL A 16 -12.11 0.22 10.97
CA VAL A 16 -10.92 -0.24 11.66
C VAL A 16 -9.97 -0.75 10.57
N ASN A 17 -8.75 -0.24 10.53
CA ASN A 17 -7.77 -0.72 9.57
C ASN A 17 -7.53 -2.21 9.84
N THR A 18 -7.86 -3.08 8.89
CA THR A 18 -7.67 -4.53 9.04
C THR A 18 -6.20 -4.79 9.38
N PRO A 19 -5.86 -5.80 10.19
CA PRO A 19 -4.48 -6.16 10.46
C PRO A 19 -3.63 -6.20 9.19
N TRP A 20 -2.39 -5.75 9.29
CA TRP A 20 -1.52 -5.65 8.11
C TRP A 20 -1.36 -7.00 7.39
N HIS A 21 -1.25 -8.10 8.15
CA HIS A 21 -1.16 -9.44 7.59
C HIS A 21 -2.37 -9.81 6.73
N ASP A 22 -3.57 -9.49 7.22
CA ASP A 22 -4.80 -9.72 6.46
C ASP A 22 -4.81 -8.86 5.20
N ARG A 23 -4.48 -7.57 5.34
CA ARG A 23 -4.36 -6.67 4.18
C ARG A 23 -3.34 -7.21 3.19
N LYS A 24 -2.23 -7.79 3.62
CA LYS A 24 -1.20 -8.35 2.74
C LYS A 24 -1.73 -9.57 2.00
N ALA A 25 -2.48 -10.43 2.67
CA ALA A 25 -3.05 -11.66 2.10
C ALA A 25 -4.27 -11.42 1.20
N THR A 26 -4.99 -10.31 1.36
CA THR A 26 -6.14 -9.99 0.50
C THR A 26 -5.69 -9.34 -0.80
N GLN A 27 -6.32 -9.68 -1.93
CA GLN A 27 -6.06 -9.06 -3.25
C GLN A 27 -4.58 -9.13 -3.68
N THR A 28 -3.90 -10.22 -3.30
CA THR A 28 -2.47 -10.40 -3.57
C THR A 28 -2.19 -10.38 -5.07
N GLU A 29 -2.98 -11.11 -5.87
CA GLU A 29 -2.79 -11.20 -7.32
C GLU A 29 -2.98 -9.84 -8.01
N GLU A 30 -3.95 -9.05 -7.58
CA GLU A 30 -4.22 -7.73 -8.11
C GLU A 30 -3.06 -6.78 -7.81
N LYS A 31 -2.54 -6.82 -6.57
CA LYS A 31 -1.38 -6.02 -6.17
C LYS A 31 -0.14 -6.41 -6.95
N GLU A 32 0.11 -7.70 -7.14
CA GLU A 32 1.21 -8.18 -7.97
C GLU A 32 1.07 -7.75 -9.43
N ARG A 33 -0.15 -7.81 -9.99
CA ARG A 33 -0.43 -7.36 -11.36
C ARG A 33 -0.17 -5.86 -11.51
N ILE A 34 -0.60 -5.06 -10.53
CA ILE A 34 -0.29 -3.62 -10.47
C ILE A 34 1.22 -3.43 -10.36
N ALA A 35 1.89 -4.14 -9.45
CA ALA A 35 3.33 -4.03 -9.20
C ALA A 35 4.17 -4.31 -10.45
N ARG A 36 3.91 -5.41 -11.16
CA ARG A 36 4.61 -5.74 -12.41
C ARG A 36 4.44 -4.63 -13.46
N LYS A 37 3.22 -4.09 -13.58
CA LYS A 37 2.92 -3.02 -14.54
C LYS A 37 3.60 -1.71 -14.16
N VAL A 38 3.69 -1.38 -12.87
CA VAL A 38 4.38 -0.19 -12.37
C VAL A 38 5.89 -0.33 -12.56
N ALA A 39 6.49 -1.46 -12.14
CA ALA A 39 7.91 -1.73 -12.28
C ALA A 39 8.37 -1.58 -13.75
N ALA A 40 7.64 -2.19 -14.69
CA ALA A 40 7.94 -2.10 -16.12
C ALA A 40 7.91 -0.66 -16.71
N GLN A 41 7.30 0.30 -16.01
CA GLN A 41 7.25 1.71 -16.45
C GLN A 41 8.34 2.58 -15.82
N ILE A 42 9.10 2.07 -14.85
CA ILE A 42 10.13 2.84 -14.15
C ILE A 42 11.46 2.71 -14.92
N PRO A 43 12.05 3.81 -15.41
CA PRO A 43 13.37 3.74 -16.05
C PRO A 43 14.49 3.42 -15.04
N ASN A 44 15.55 2.76 -15.51
CA ASN A 44 16.75 2.56 -14.69
C ASN A 44 17.39 3.87 -14.26
N GLY A 45 17.96 3.88 -13.05
CA GLY A 45 18.57 5.07 -12.44
C GLY A 45 17.55 6.07 -11.89
N SER A 46 16.25 5.78 -11.92
CA SER A 46 15.23 6.59 -11.28
C SER A 46 15.41 6.60 -9.75
N THR A 47 15.16 7.76 -9.14
CA THR A 47 14.99 7.88 -7.69
C THR A 47 13.50 7.86 -7.36
N LEU A 48 13.10 6.99 -6.43
CA LEU A 48 11.69 6.76 -6.10
C LEU A 48 11.38 7.10 -4.64
N PHE A 49 10.20 7.67 -4.41
CA PHE A 49 9.56 7.68 -3.10
C PHE A 49 8.51 6.56 -3.08
N ILE A 50 8.55 5.71 -2.06
CA ILE A 50 7.64 4.57 -1.89
C ILE A 50 6.88 4.75 -0.59
N ASP A 51 5.55 4.81 -0.68
CA ASP A 51 4.66 4.94 0.48
C ASP A 51 4.55 3.63 1.27
N ILE A 52 3.96 3.68 2.46
CA ILE A 52 3.71 2.52 3.31
C ILE A 52 2.39 1.84 2.94
N GLY A 53 2.45 0.55 2.63
CA GLY A 53 1.26 -0.25 2.37
C GLY A 53 1.57 -1.52 1.61
N THR A 54 0.61 -2.44 1.59
CA THR A 54 0.79 -3.75 0.97
C THR A 54 0.88 -3.69 -0.56
N THR A 55 0.36 -2.62 -1.18
CA THR A 55 0.47 -2.41 -2.64
C THR A 55 1.82 -1.78 -3.01
N PRO A 56 2.29 -0.69 -2.35
CA PRO A 56 3.67 -0.24 -2.51
C PRO A 56 4.72 -1.31 -2.20
N GLU A 57 4.49 -2.16 -1.19
CA GLU A 57 5.37 -3.30 -0.89
C GLU A 57 5.48 -4.28 -2.06
N ALA A 58 4.36 -4.62 -2.72
CA ALA A 58 4.39 -5.46 -3.91
C ALA A 58 5.19 -4.80 -5.05
N VAL A 59 5.07 -3.48 -5.23
CA VAL A 59 5.86 -2.72 -6.21
C VAL A 59 7.35 -2.78 -5.87
N ALA A 60 7.71 -2.55 -4.60
CA ALA A 60 9.10 -2.65 -4.14
C ALA A 60 9.67 -4.06 -4.38
N HIS A 61 8.86 -5.10 -4.16
CA HIS A 61 9.27 -6.48 -4.44
C HIS A 61 9.51 -6.72 -5.94
N ALA A 62 8.62 -6.24 -6.82
CA ALA A 62 8.78 -6.38 -8.27
C ALA A 62 10.02 -5.64 -8.80
N LEU A 63 10.44 -4.56 -8.13
CA LEU A 63 11.65 -3.81 -8.49
C LEU A 63 12.96 -4.54 -8.15
N LEU A 64 12.95 -5.58 -7.31
CA LEU A 64 14.17 -6.34 -6.95
C LEU A 64 14.81 -7.05 -8.15
N GLY A 65 14.02 -7.38 -9.18
CA GLY A 65 14.48 -8.00 -10.43
C GLY A 65 14.42 -7.07 -11.65
N HIS A 66 14.28 -5.77 -11.44
CA HIS A 66 14.11 -4.78 -12.50
C HIS A 66 15.46 -4.35 -13.10
N SER A 67 15.52 -4.23 -14.43
CA SER A 67 16.74 -3.94 -15.20
C SER A 67 16.47 -3.16 -16.46
#